data_AF-A0A1Y2RC06-F1
#
_entry.id   AF-A0A1Y2RC06-F1
#
_cell.length_a   1.000
_cell.length_b   1.000
_cell.length_c   1.000
_cell.angle_alpha   90.00
_cell.angle_beta   90.00
_cell.angle_gamma   90.00
#
_symmetry.space_group_name_H-M   'P 1'
#
loop_
_entity.id
_entity.type
_entity.pdbx_description
1 polymer ?
#
loop_
_entity_poly.entity_id
_entity_poly.type
_entity_poly.pdbx_seq_one_letter_code
_entity_poly.pdbx_strand_id
1 'polypeptide(L)'
;MDLLVNFKNIIKQQHLFSPKDKLLLAVSGGVDSVVLCELCKQGGYDFSIAHCNFQLRGEESERDEQFVRELGRKYEVEVLVKEFDTEKYATDNKLSTQEAARNLRYKWFEELVLTRNSKDNTRNLLLTAHHADDNNETLLMNFFRGTGLHGLTGIPAAINYIRRPLLTFSKDELVAFAKESNLNFVEDSSNQSSKYTRNFFRNELVPAISKVYPQVKENLQDNIKRFTAIEKLYRSSVDELKKKLCRLKGNETHIPVKQLMGYNNSALIYEIISPFGFNEKQVDEMIKLATSQSGKYIHSPGNNYRIIKHRHWFIISPVINIESDTIIIEEAVKEISFALGILKLEKTTNSQLQNLKSSASFDSKKIKFPLLLRKWKTGDYFYPLGMKKKKKLNRFFIDQKLSRTEKENAWVLESNQRIVWVVNHRIDDRYKVTDKTKEVLRLQLTFAE
;
A
#
# COMPACT_ATOMS: atom_id res chain seq x y z
N MET A 1 10.16 25.01 -33.83
CA MET A 1 10.21 23.53 -33.82
C MET A 1 8.78 23.06 -33.71
N ASP A 2 8.35 22.12 -34.56
CA ASP A 2 6.98 21.61 -34.57
C ASP A 2 6.65 20.91 -33.23
N LEU A 3 5.65 21.43 -32.50
CA LEU A 3 5.20 20.90 -31.21
C LEU A 3 4.83 19.41 -31.32
N LEU A 4 4.30 18.99 -32.46
CA LEU A 4 3.94 17.60 -32.75
C LEU A 4 5.16 16.67 -32.78
N VAL A 5 6.27 17.12 -33.36
CA VAL A 5 7.53 16.34 -33.41
C VAL A 5 8.06 16.13 -32.00
N ASN A 6 8.08 17.18 -31.19
CA ASN A 6 8.49 17.09 -29.78
C ASN A 6 7.58 16.15 -28.99
N PHE A 7 6.26 16.25 -29.20
CA PHE A 7 5.27 15.37 -28.58
C PHE A 7 5.51 13.89 -28.90
N LYS A 8 5.71 13.55 -30.19
CA LYS A 8 6.03 12.18 -30.62
C LYS A 8 7.36 11.69 -30.02
N ASN A 9 8.37 12.55 -29.96
CA ASN A 9 9.67 12.21 -29.37
C ASN A 9 9.57 11.89 -27.87
N ILE A 10 8.84 12.70 -27.10
CA ILE A 10 8.64 12.50 -25.66
C ILE A 10 7.90 11.18 -25.40
N ILE A 11 6.83 10.91 -26.15
CA ILE A 11 6.07 9.65 -26.03
C ILE A 11 6.99 8.44 -26.24
N LYS A 12 7.85 8.49 -27.26
CA LYS A 12 8.80 7.42 -27.57
C LYS A 12 9.88 7.27 -26.51
N GLN A 13 10.52 8.37 -26.10
CA GLN A 13 11.62 8.38 -25.13
C GLN A 13 11.18 7.91 -23.74
N GLN A 14 9.96 8.29 -23.32
CA GLN A 14 9.42 7.95 -22.01
C GLN A 14 8.51 6.70 -22.04
N HIS A 15 8.39 6.04 -23.21
CA HIS A 15 7.54 4.86 -23.41
C HIS A 15 6.09 5.04 -22.89
N LEU A 16 5.51 6.24 -23.07
CA LEU A 16 4.21 6.58 -22.47
C LEU A 16 3.09 5.71 -23.03
N PHE A 17 2.99 5.62 -24.35
CA PHE A 17 2.02 4.82 -25.08
C PHE A 17 2.50 4.58 -26.52
N SER A 18 1.78 3.73 -27.24
CA SER A 18 2.03 3.33 -28.62
C SER A 18 0.76 3.50 -29.46
N PRO A 19 0.86 3.52 -30.80
CA PRO A 19 -0.32 3.59 -31.68
C PRO A 19 -1.32 2.42 -31.51
N LYS A 20 -0.92 1.33 -30.87
CA LYS A 20 -1.81 0.19 -30.59
C LYS A 20 -2.68 0.40 -29.36
N ASP A 21 -2.26 1.27 -28.44
CA ASP A 21 -2.96 1.46 -27.17
C ASP A 21 -4.26 2.24 -27.37
N LYS A 22 -5.26 1.96 -26.52
CA LYS A 22 -6.54 2.67 -26.51
C LYS A 22 -6.46 3.83 -25.53
N LEU A 23 -6.55 5.05 -26.03
CA LEU A 23 -6.33 6.24 -25.23
C LEU A 23 -7.67 6.86 -24.78
N LEU A 24 -7.74 7.26 -23.51
CA LEU A 24 -8.82 8.04 -22.94
C LEU A 24 -8.28 9.42 -22.54
N LEU A 25 -8.73 10.49 -23.19
CA LEU A 25 -8.28 11.84 -22.88
C LEU A 25 -9.23 12.48 -21.86
N ALA A 26 -8.70 12.91 -20.73
CA ALA A 26 -9.42 13.76 -19.79
C ALA A 26 -9.48 15.19 -20.33
N VAL A 27 -10.66 15.65 -20.74
CA VAL A 27 -10.84 16.95 -21.39
C VAL A 27 -11.75 17.84 -20.56
N SER A 28 -11.24 19.02 -20.17
CA SER A 28 -12.01 20.03 -19.43
C SER A 28 -12.56 21.15 -20.32
N GLY A 29 -12.14 21.22 -21.59
CA GLY A 29 -12.45 22.33 -22.51
C GLY A 29 -11.38 23.43 -22.52
N GLY A 30 -10.47 23.42 -21.54
CA GLY A 30 -9.33 24.36 -21.48
C GLY A 30 -8.27 24.08 -22.54
N VAL A 31 -7.46 25.11 -22.83
CA VAL A 31 -6.41 25.09 -23.87
C VAL A 31 -5.51 23.87 -23.79
N ASP A 32 -5.07 23.45 -22.60
CA ASP A 32 -4.15 22.31 -22.44
C ASP A 32 -4.76 21.01 -22.94
N SER A 33 -6.04 20.79 -22.60
CA SER A 33 -6.77 19.59 -23.00
C SER A 33 -7.16 19.59 -24.48
N VAL A 34 -7.43 20.77 -25.05
CA VAL A 34 -7.72 20.92 -26.48
C VAL A 34 -6.45 20.67 -27.31
N VAL A 35 -5.31 21.22 -26.89
CA VAL A 35 -4.01 20.96 -27.53
C VAL A 35 -3.64 19.49 -27.44
N LEU A 36 -3.89 18.83 -26.30
CA LEU A 36 -3.69 17.39 -26.17
C LEU A 36 -4.53 16.58 -27.19
N CYS A 37 -5.80 16.97 -27.40
CA CYS A 37 -6.65 16.32 -28.39
C CYS A 37 -6.11 16.51 -29.82
N GLU A 38 -5.75 17.75 -30.16
CA GLU A 38 -5.19 18.07 -31.48
C GLU A 38 -3.90 17.29 -31.76
N LEU A 39 -2.97 17.27 -30.80
CA LEU A 39 -1.72 16.51 -30.91
C LEU A 39 -1.94 14.99 -31.03
N CYS A 40 -2.95 14.45 -30.34
CA CYS A 40 -3.30 13.04 -30.47
C CYS A 40 -3.88 12.72 -31.85
N LYS A 41 -4.76 13.59 -32.38
CA LYS A 41 -5.34 13.45 -33.72
C LYS A 41 -4.28 13.56 -34.82
N GLN A 42 -3.47 14.61 -34.81
CA GLN A 42 -2.34 14.78 -35.77
C GLN A 42 -1.28 13.67 -35.60
N GLY A 43 -1.17 13.12 -34.39
CA GLY A 43 -0.32 11.99 -34.08
C GLY A 43 -0.77 10.66 -34.69
N GLY A 44 -2.02 10.56 -35.14
CA GLY A 44 -2.62 9.32 -35.63
C GLY A 44 -2.92 8.30 -34.53
N TYR A 45 -3.12 8.76 -33.29
CA TYR A 45 -3.46 7.88 -32.17
C TYR A 45 -4.96 7.66 -32.09
N ASP A 46 -5.36 6.45 -31.70
CA ASP A 46 -6.76 6.10 -31.45
C ASP A 46 -7.17 6.52 -30.03
N PHE A 47 -8.18 7.38 -29.95
CA PHE A 47 -8.59 7.94 -28.67
C PHE A 47 -10.09 8.25 -28.58
N SER A 48 -10.50 8.41 -27.33
CA SER A 48 -11.83 8.84 -26.91
C SER A 48 -11.69 9.92 -25.85
N ILE A 49 -12.73 10.73 -25.68
CA ILE A 49 -12.75 11.85 -24.74
C ILE A 49 -13.60 11.47 -23.52
N ALA A 50 -13.13 11.80 -22.32
CA ALA A 50 -13.90 11.77 -21.09
C ALA A 50 -13.96 13.16 -20.46
N HIS A 51 -15.17 13.66 -20.26
CA HIS A 51 -15.47 14.95 -19.63
C HIS A 51 -16.28 14.77 -18.35
N CYS A 52 -15.84 15.42 -17.27
CA CYS A 52 -16.55 15.43 -16.00
C CYS A 52 -17.29 16.77 -15.85
N ASN A 53 -18.62 16.73 -15.86
CA ASN A 53 -19.44 17.89 -15.53
C ASN A 53 -19.72 17.86 -14.01
N PHE A 54 -19.05 18.72 -13.24
CA PHE A 54 -19.19 18.78 -11.78
C PHE A 54 -20.40 19.59 -11.29
N GLN A 55 -21.11 20.26 -12.21
CA GLN A 55 -22.29 21.10 -11.92
C GLN A 55 -22.04 22.22 -10.90
N LEU A 56 -20.79 22.69 -10.79
CA LEU A 56 -20.39 23.70 -9.80
C LEU A 56 -20.57 25.16 -10.28
N ARG A 57 -20.76 25.38 -11.59
CA ARG A 57 -20.74 26.73 -12.19
C ARG A 57 -21.99 27.08 -12.98
N GLY A 58 -23.09 26.34 -12.78
CA GLY A 58 -24.32 26.50 -13.57
C GLY A 58 -23.99 26.52 -15.06
N GLU A 59 -24.54 27.49 -15.80
CA GLU A 59 -24.42 27.65 -17.27
C GLU A 59 -23.00 27.50 -17.85
N GLU A 60 -21.94 27.86 -17.11
CA GLU A 60 -20.58 27.63 -17.59
C GLU A 60 -20.27 26.13 -17.76
N SER A 61 -20.78 25.27 -16.86
CA SER A 61 -20.55 23.82 -16.91
C SER A 61 -21.22 23.21 -18.15
N GLU A 62 -22.44 23.63 -18.46
CA GLU A 62 -23.21 23.21 -19.63
C GLU A 62 -22.57 23.69 -20.93
N ARG A 63 -22.06 24.94 -20.95
CA ARG A 63 -21.27 25.47 -22.08
C ARG A 63 -19.99 24.67 -22.28
N ASP A 64 -19.26 24.38 -21.21
CA ASP A 64 -18.01 23.61 -21.25
C ASP A 64 -18.27 22.19 -21.78
N GLU A 65 -19.35 21.54 -21.32
CA GLU A 65 -19.77 20.23 -21.82
C GLU A 65 -20.12 20.27 -23.32
N GLN A 66 -20.95 21.24 -23.74
CA GLN A 66 -21.34 21.38 -25.14
C GLN A 66 -20.11 21.56 -26.04
N PHE A 67 -19.17 22.42 -25.63
CA PHE A 67 -17.91 22.62 -26.33
C PHE A 67 -17.12 21.31 -26.48
N VAL A 68 -17.03 20.48 -25.43
CA VAL A 68 -16.32 19.20 -25.52
C VAL A 68 -17.04 18.19 -26.42
N ARG A 69 -18.38 18.19 -26.45
CA ARG A 69 -19.14 17.37 -27.41
C ARG A 69 -18.90 17.81 -28.86
N GLU A 70 -18.84 19.11 -29.12
CA GLU A 70 -18.49 19.66 -30.43
C GLU A 70 -17.05 19.31 -30.83
N LEU A 71 -16.12 19.34 -29.89
CA LEU A 71 -14.74 18.92 -30.10
C LEU A 71 -14.64 17.44 -30.52
N GLY A 72 -15.44 16.56 -29.90
CA GLY A 72 -15.52 15.16 -30.28
C GLY A 72 -16.07 14.96 -31.70
N ARG A 73 -17.10 15.73 -32.08
CA ARG A 73 -17.62 15.73 -33.46
C ARG A 73 -16.55 16.18 -34.46
N LYS A 74 -15.82 17.26 -34.16
CA LYS A 74 -14.73 17.78 -35.00
C LYS A 74 -13.65 16.73 -35.25
N TYR A 75 -13.27 15.96 -34.23
CA TYR A 75 -12.22 14.94 -34.35
C TYR A 75 -12.72 13.55 -34.73
N GLU A 76 -14.04 13.36 -34.87
CA GLU A 76 -14.70 12.08 -35.14
C GLU A 76 -14.36 11.01 -34.09
N VAL A 77 -14.42 11.39 -32.81
CA VAL A 77 -14.11 10.51 -31.67
C VAL A 77 -15.28 10.43 -30.69
N GLU A 78 -15.37 9.31 -29.97
CA GLU A 78 -16.34 9.11 -28.91
C GLU A 78 -16.13 10.11 -27.76
N VAL A 79 -17.21 10.71 -27.27
CA VAL A 79 -17.21 11.58 -26.08
C VAL A 79 -18.08 10.96 -25.00
N LEU A 80 -17.45 10.61 -23.89
CA LEU A 80 -18.08 10.15 -22.67
C LEU A 80 -18.22 11.33 -21.73
N VAL A 81 -19.43 11.56 -21.23
CA VAL A 81 -19.71 12.60 -20.24
C VAL A 81 -20.40 11.99 -19.04
N LYS A 82 -20.00 12.42 -17.85
CA LYS A 82 -20.68 12.09 -16.59
C LYS A 82 -20.88 13.35 -15.77
N GLU A 83 -22.12 13.55 -15.37
CA GLU A 83 -22.53 14.57 -14.40
C GLU A 83 -22.32 14.04 -12.97
N PHE A 84 -21.91 14.93 -12.08
CA PHE A 84 -21.65 14.61 -10.69
C PHE A 84 -22.31 15.59 -9.74
N ASP A 85 -23.02 15.06 -8.75
CA ASP A 85 -23.48 15.82 -7.58
C ASP A 85 -22.30 16.03 -6.60
N THR A 86 -21.42 16.97 -6.97
CA THR A 86 -20.13 17.19 -6.30
C THR A 86 -20.31 17.77 -4.90
N GLU A 87 -21.28 18.67 -4.71
CA GLU A 87 -21.54 19.31 -3.42
C GLU A 87 -22.04 18.30 -2.39
N LYS A 88 -23.01 17.46 -2.77
CA LYS A 88 -23.49 16.39 -1.91
C LYS A 88 -22.37 15.44 -1.51
N TYR A 89 -21.55 15.00 -2.46
CA TYR A 89 -20.40 14.13 -2.17
C TYR A 89 -19.39 14.78 -1.22
N ALA A 90 -19.11 16.07 -1.39
CA ALA A 90 -18.21 16.82 -0.52
C ALA A 90 -18.73 16.87 0.93
N THR A 91 -20.03 17.17 1.10
CA THR A 91 -20.68 17.22 2.42
C THR A 91 -20.70 15.85 3.09
N ASP A 92 -21.11 14.81 2.38
CA ASP A 92 -21.21 13.44 2.91
C ASP A 92 -19.85 12.89 3.37
N ASN A 93 -18.77 13.27 2.68
CA ASN A 93 -17.41 12.79 2.96
C ASN A 93 -16.54 13.77 3.77
N LYS A 94 -17.09 14.94 4.15
CA LYS A 94 -16.36 16.02 4.83
C LYS A 94 -15.08 16.45 4.10
N LEU A 95 -15.14 16.53 2.79
CA LEU A 95 -14.03 16.91 1.92
C LEU A 95 -14.21 18.35 1.43
N SER A 96 -13.11 18.99 1.03
CA SER A 96 -13.23 20.21 0.24
C SER A 96 -13.82 19.91 -1.15
N THR A 97 -14.51 20.87 -1.77
CA THR A 97 -15.12 20.70 -3.10
C THR A 97 -14.09 20.26 -4.16
N GLN A 98 -12.84 20.73 -4.08
CA GLN A 98 -11.78 20.33 -5.00
C GLN A 98 -11.31 18.88 -4.79
N GLU A 99 -11.20 18.43 -3.54
CA GLU A 99 -10.87 17.04 -3.22
C GLU A 99 -12.00 16.11 -3.64
N ALA A 100 -13.26 16.50 -3.39
CA ALA A 100 -14.44 15.80 -3.86
C ALA A 100 -14.45 15.64 -5.39
N ALA A 101 -14.30 16.75 -6.13
CA ALA A 101 -14.23 16.74 -7.59
C ALA A 101 -13.07 15.87 -8.10
N ARG A 102 -11.90 15.96 -7.46
CA ARG A 102 -10.73 15.13 -7.81
C ARG A 102 -11.01 13.64 -7.58
N ASN A 103 -11.61 13.27 -6.45
CA ASN A 103 -11.90 11.88 -6.11
C ASN A 103 -12.93 11.29 -7.07
N LEU A 104 -14.03 12.01 -7.32
CA LEU A 104 -15.07 11.60 -8.27
C LEU A 104 -14.50 11.42 -9.69
N ARG A 105 -13.68 12.37 -10.15
CA ARG A 105 -13.00 12.33 -11.44
C ARG A 105 -12.18 11.07 -11.62
N TYR A 106 -11.25 10.81 -10.72
CA TYR A 106 -10.32 9.69 -10.87
C TYR A 106 -11.00 8.34 -10.64
N LYS A 107 -12.02 8.27 -9.77
CA LYS A 107 -12.84 7.06 -9.63
C LYS A 107 -13.54 6.70 -10.93
N TRP A 108 -14.18 7.69 -11.58
CA TRP A 108 -14.85 7.44 -12.85
C TRP A 108 -13.87 7.12 -13.98
N PHE A 109 -12.72 7.80 -14.04
CA PHE A 109 -11.69 7.47 -15.04
C PHE A 109 -11.15 6.04 -14.87
N GLU A 110 -10.98 5.59 -13.62
CA GLU A 110 -10.61 4.20 -13.34
C GLU A 110 -11.67 3.22 -13.87
N GLU A 111 -12.95 3.47 -13.57
CA GLU A 111 -14.07 2.68 -14.09
C GLU A 111 -14.03 2.58 -15.63
N LEU A 112 -13.82 3.70 -16.33
CA LEU A 112 -13.75 3.73 -17.79
C LEU A 112 -12.55 2.97 -18.37
N VAL A 113 -11.40 3.05 -17.71
CA VAL A 113 -10.19 2.33 -18.15
C VAL A 113 -10.34 0.83 -17.96
N LEU A 114 -10.96 0.40 -16.85
CA LEU A 114 -11.15 -1.02 -16.51
C LEU A 114 -12.23 -1.70 -17.33
N THR A 115 -13.30 -0.99 -17.69
CA THR A 115 -14.45 -1.56 -18.43
C THR A 115 -14.22 -1.70 -19.93
N ARG A 116 -13.13 -1.13 -20.46
CA ARG A 116 -12.82 -1.22 -21.89
C ARG A 116 -12.20 -2.55 -22.26
N ASN A 117 -12.82 -3.21 -23.26
CA ASN A 117 -12.32 -4.47 -23.79
C ASN A 117 -10.92 -4.29 -24.40
N SER A 118 -9.91 -4.84 -23.73
CA SER A 118 -8.59 -5.03 -24.30
C SER A 118 -8.57 -6.32 -25.13
N LYS A 119 -8.22 -6.22 -26.41
CA LYS A 119 -7.75 -7.38 -27.18
C LYS A 119 -6.35 -7.77 -26.68
N ASP A 120 -5.88 -8.97 -27.01
CA ASP A 120 -4.54 -9.43 -26.61
C ASP A 120 -3.47 -8.39 -26.92
N ASN A 121 -2.74 -8.00 -25.88
CA ASN A 121 -1.62 -7.03 -25.88
C ASN A 121 -1.99 -5.54 -26.07
N THR A 122 -3.24 -5.13 -25.81
CA THR A 122 -3.70 -3.73 -25.90
C THR A 122 -3.90 -3.09 -24.53
N ARG A 123 -3.28 -1.93 -24.24
CA ARG A 123 -3.48 -1.22 -22.97
C ARG A 123 -4.54 -0.13 -23.11
N ASN A 124 -5.38 0.01 -22.08
CA ASN A 124 -6.25 1.17 -21.91
C ASN A 124 -5.53 2.19 -21.03
N LEU A 125 -5.33 3.41 -21.53
CA LEU A 125 -4.53 4.42 -20.85
C LEU A 125 -5.30 5.74 -20.74
N LEU A 126 -5.24 6.38 -19.58
CA LEU A 126 -5.78 7.72 -19.35
C LEU A 126 -4.70 8.76 -19.63
N LEU A 127 -4.98 9.74 -20.48
CA LEU A 127 -4.12 10.88 -20.74
C LEU A 127 -4.71 12.10 -20.04
N THR A 128 -3.84 12.85 -19.35
CA THR A 128 -4.21 14.13 -18.73
C THR A 128 -3.27 15.22 -19.24
N ALA A 129 -3.80 16.43 -19.40
CA ALA A 129 -3.10 17.57 -19.97
C ALA A 129 -2.25 18.35 -18.95
N HIS A 130 -1.67 17.68 -17.95
CA HIS A 130 -0.76 18.34 -17.03
C HIS A 130 0.51 18.77 -17.77
N HIS A 131 0.95 20.00 -17.51
CA HIS A 131 2.07 20.64 -18.21
C HIS A 131 3.23 21.03 -17.27
N ALA A 132 4.26 21.69 -17.78
CA ALA A 132 5.46 22.02 -17.01
C ALA A 132 5.15 22.95 -15.82
N ASP A 133 4.33 23.99 -16.00
CA ASP A 133 3.97 24.89 -14.90
C ASP A 133 3.19 24.16 -13.79
N ASP A 134 2.30 23.20 -14.13
CA ASP A 134 1.64 22.34 -13.13
C ASP A 134 2.64 21.55 -12.29
N ASN A 135 3.73 21.14 -12.93
CA ASN A 135 4.81 20.40 -12.30
C ASN A 135 5.62 21.31 -11.36
N ASN A 136 5.91 22.55 -11.80
CA ASN A 136 6.56 23.58 -10.98
C ASN A 136 5.74 23.93 -9.74
N GLU A 137 4.42 24.15 -9.91
CA GLU A 137 3.49 24.37 -8.80
C GLU A 137 3.54 23.21 -7.79
N THR A 138 3.50 21.97 -8.30
CA THR A 138 3.51 20.76 -7.45
C THR A 138 4.83 20.63 -6.69
N LEU A 139 5.97 20.87 -7.35
CA LEU A 139 7.28 20.90 -6.70
C LEU A 139 7.32 21.92 -5.56
N LEU A 140 6.95 23.16 -5.83
CA LEU A 140 7.01 24.24 -4.83
C LEU A 140 6.07 23.95 -3.65
N MET A 141 4.84 23.51 -3.92
CA MET A 141 3.89 23.13 -2.86
C MET A 141 4.45 21.99 -1.99
N ASN A 142 5.08 20.98 -2.59
CA ASN A 142 5.69 19.87 -1.88
C ASN A 142 6.93 20.31 -1.08
N PHE A 143 7.75 21.19 -1.64
CA PHE A 143 8.89 21.78 -0.96
C PHE A 143 8.48 22.52 0.32
N PHE A 144 7.51 23.45 0.24
CA PHE A 144 7.05 24.20 1.42
C PHE A 144 6.27 23.35 2.43
N ARG A 145 5.67 22.24 2.01
CA ARG A 145 5.05 21.26 2.92
C ARG A 145 6.08 20.39 3.65
N GLY A 146 7.35 20.42 3.26
CA GLY A 146 8.40 19.59 3.85
C GLY A 146 8.33 18.13 3.41
N THR A 147 8.04 17.87 2.13
CA THR A 147 8.13 16.51 1.59
C THR A 147 9.59 16.10 1.36
N GLY A 148 9.94 14.84 1.60
CA GLY A 148 11.27 14.29 1.26
C GLY A 148 11.54 14.26 -0.25
N LEU A 149 12.68 13.68 -0.65
CA LEU A 149 13.17 13.66 -2.04
C LEU A 149 12.12 13.21 -3.06
N HIS A 150 11.34 12.16 -2.73
CA HIS A 150 10.27 11.68 -3.58
C HIS A 150 9.26 12.77 -3.96
N GLY A 151 8.84 13.62 -3.01
CA GLY A 151 7.90 14.71 -3.25
C GLY A 151 8.49 15.83 -4.11
N LEU A 152 9.81 15.94 -4.18
CA LEU A 152 10.54 16.90 -5.02
C LEU A 152 10.77 16.42 -6.45
N THR A 153 10.33 15.20 -6.79
CA THR A 153 10.36 14.70 -8.19
C THR A 153 9.19 15.19 -9.04
N GLY A 154 8.32 16.04 -8.47
CA GLY A 154 7.18 16.62 -9.17
C GLY A 154 6.08 15.60 -9.47
N ILE A 155 5.33 15.86 -10.54
CA ILE A 155 4.28 14.98 -11.05
C ILE A 155 4.94 13.87 -11.91
N PRO A 156 4.66 12.58 -11.68
CA PRO A 156 5.21 11.53 -12.53
C PRO A 156 4.58 11.55 -13.93
N ALA A 157 5.40 11.39 -14.98
CA ALA A 157 4.92 11.33 -16.37
C ALA A 157 4.02 10.11 -16.64
N ALA A 158 4.27 9.00 -15.93
CA ALA A 158 3.47 7.78 -15.97
C ALA A 158 3.26 7.23 -14.55
N ILE A 159 2.02 6.90 -14.21
CA ILE A 159 1.65 6.20 -12.98
C ILE A 159 0.44 5.32 -13.24
N ASN A 160 0.53 4.03 -12.95
CA ASN A 160 -0.52 3.04 -13.26
C ASN A 160 -0.99 3.15 -14.73
N TYR A 161 -2.27 3.41 -14.97
CA TYR A 161 -2.86 3.64 -16.30
C TYR A 161 -2.79 5.10 -16.77
N ILE A 162 -2.29 6.03 -15.95
CA ILE A 162 -2.27 7.47 -16.24
C ILE A 162 -0.97 7.86 -16.96
N ARG A 163 -1.08 8.67 -18.01
CA ARG A 163 0.00 9.25 -18.80
C ARG A 163 -0.16 10.76 -18.91
N ARG A 164 0.96 11.49 -18.88
CA ARG A 164 1.00 12.97 -18.91
C ARG A 164 1.98 13.43 -19.99
N PRO A 165 1.61 13.32 -21.27
CA PRO A 165 2.54 13.60 -22.37
C PRO A 165 2.91 15.08 -22.49
N LEU A 166 2.11 15.99 -21.93
CA LEU A 166 2.38 17.43 -21.99
C LEU A 166 3.29 17.95 -20.86
N LEU A 167 3.77 17.08 -19.96
CA LEU A 167 4.41 17.49 -18.71
C LEU A 167 5.71 18.31 -18.88
N THR A 168 6.36 18.22 -20.04
CA THR A 168 7.58 18.96 -20.35
C THR A 168 7.33 20.23 -21.17
N PHE A 169 6.09 20.50 -21.57
CA PHE A 169 5.71 21.68 -22.34
C PHE A 169 5.24 22.77 -21.39
N SER A 170 5.68 24.00 -21.61
CA SER A 170 5.22 25.18 -20.89
C SER A 170 3.80 25.56 -21.31
N LYS A 171 3.08 26.24 -20.42
CA LYS A 171 1.77 26.82 -20.74
C LYS A 171 1.84 27.74 -21.98
N ASP A 172 2.92 28.52 -22.08
CA ASP A 172 3.11 29.49 -23.15
C ASP A 172 3.28 28.80 -24.52
N GLU A 173 4.00 27.67 -24.58
CA GLU A 173 4.10 26.85 -25.80
C GLU A 173 2.75 26.27 -26.23
N LEU A 174 1.94 25.78 -25.27
CA LEU A 174 0.61 25.24 -25.56
C LEU A 174 -0.33 26.33 -26.09
N VAL A 175 -0.30 27.52 -25.50
CA VAL A 175 -1.10 28.66 -25.96
C VAL A 175 -0.64 29.14 -27.34
N ALA A 176 0.67 29.22 -27.59
CA ALA A 176 1.22 29.59 -28.89
C ALA A 176 0.77 28.62 -30.00
N PHE A 177 0.87 27.31 -29.74
CA PHE A 177 0.42 26.29 -30.68
C PHE A 177 -1.09 26.33 -30.92
N ALA A 178 -1.89 26.55 -29.87
CA ALA A 178 -3.33 26.69 -30.01
C ALA A 178 -3.71 27.86 -30.93
N LYS A 179 -2.99 28.99 -30.83
CA LYS A 179 -3.17 30.15 -31.72
C LYS A 179 -2.73 29.85 -33.15
N GLU A 180 -1.55 29.24 -33.33
CA GLU A 180 -1.02 28.88 -34.65
C GLU A 180 -1.95 27.90 -35.38
N SER A 181 -2.54 26.96 -34.64
CA SER A 181 -3.47 25.95 -35.17
C SER A 181 -4.93 26.41 -35.21
N ASN A 182 -5.22 27.69 -34.89
CA ASN A 182 -6.58 28.26 -34.81
C ASN A 182 -7.56 27.40 -33.99
N LEU A 183 -7.13 26.93 -32.82
CA LEU A 183 -7.94 26.13 -31.92
C LEU A 183 -8.79 27.02 -31.01
N ASN A 184 -10.09 26.76 -31.01
CA ASN A 184 -10.99 27.30 -30.00
C ASN A 184 -10.83 26.52 -28.70
N PHE A 185 -10.91 27.21 -27.56
CA PHE A 185 -10.91 26.61 -26.23
C PHE A 185 -11.70 27.50 -25.27
N VAL A 186 -12.10 26.92 -24.14
CA VAL A 186 -12.86 27.63 -23.11
C VAL A 186 -11.95 28.01 -21.95
N GLU A 187 -12.05 29.24 -21.47
CA GLU A 187 -11.36 29.68 -20.27
C GLU A 187 -12.28 29.62 -19.05
N ASP A 188 -11.74 29.04 -17.98
CA ASP A 188 -12.41 28.89 -16.69
C ASP A 188 -12.17 30.13 -15.84
N SER A 189 -13.27 30.81 -15.48
CA SER A 189 -13.27 32.05 -14.69
C SER A 189 -12.64 31.84 -13.30
N SER A 190 -12.72 30.63 -12.74
CA SER A 190 -12.15 30.31 -11.42
C SER A 190 -10.62 30.29 -11.39
N ASN A 191 -9.96 30.18 -12.55
CA ASN A 191 -8.49 30.24 -12.64
C ASN A 191 -7.92 31.61 -12.24
N GLN A 192 -8.73 32.67 -12.30
CA GLN A 192 -8.33 34.02 -11.91
C GLN A 192 -8.33 34.23 -10.39
N SER A 193 -8.97 33.35 -9.62
CA SER A 193 -9.06 33.48 -8.16
C SER A 193 -7.84 32.88 -7.45
N SER A 194 -7.16 33.66 -6.62
CA SER A 194 -6.08 33.17 -5.72
C SER A 194 -6.59 32.46 -4.46
N LYS A 195 -7.90 32.21 -4.31
CA LYS A 195 -8.48 31.63 -3.09
C LYS A 195 -7.87 30.28 -2.71
N TYR A 196 -7.43 29.51 -3.70
CA TYR A 196 -6.88 28.17 -3.50
C TYR A 196 -5.36 28.18 -3.52
N THR A 197 -4.72 27.34 -2.70
CA THR A 197 -3.25 27.27 -2.60
C THR A 197 -2.59 27.12 -3.96
N ARG A 198 -3.08 26.24 -4.83
CA ARG A 198 -2.49 26.05 -6.16
C ARG A 198 -2.58 27.32 -7.02
N ASN A 199 -3.72 28.00 -7.01
CA ASN A 199 -3.91 29.24 -7.75
C ASN A 199 -3.05 30.38 -7.18
N PHE A 200 -2.90 30.46 -5.86
CA PHE A 200 -1.97 31.42 -5.24
C PHE A 200 -0.53 31.21 -5.72
N PHE A 201 -0.07 29.97 -5.80
CA PHE A 201 1.27 29.67 -6.32
C PHE A 201 1.41 30.10 -7.79
N ARG A 202 0.39 29.85 -8.61
CA ARG A 202 0.35 30.22 -10.03
C ARG A 202 0.28 31.73 -10.27
N ASN A 203 -0.62 32.41 -9.58
CA ASN A 203 -1.00 33.80 -9.87
C ASN A 203 -0.13 34.82 -9.11
N GLU A 204 0.44 34.43 -7.96
CA GLU A 204 1.17 35.37 -7.09
C GLU A 204 2.62 34.94 -6.89
N LEU A 205 2.85 33.72 -6.37
CA LEU A 205 4.20 33.31 -5.95
C LEU A 205 5.16 33.14 -7.12
N VAL A 206 4.81 32.35 -8.13
CA VAL A 206 5.69 32.11 -9.28
C VAL A 206 5.99 33.43 -10.01
N PRO A 207 5.00 34.29 -10.32
CA PRO A 207 5.27 35.61 -10.91
C PRO A 207 6.16 36.50 -10.04
N ALA A 208 5.98 36.51 -8.72
CA ALA A 208 6.82 37.28 -7.81
C ALA A 208 8.28 36.80 -7.83
N ILE A 209 8.50 35.48 -7.84
CA ILE A 209 9.86 34.91 -7.93
C ILE A 209 10.45 35.19 -9.32
N SER A 210 9.66 35.11 -10.39
CA SER A 210 10.10 35.41 -11.75
C SER A 210 10.62 36.84 -11.92
N LYS A 211 10.14 37.81 -11.14
CA LYS A 211 10.68 39.19 -11.15
C LYS A 211 12.14 39.26 -10.69
N VAL A 212 12.55 38.38 -9.78
CA VAL A 212 13.92 38.31 -9.25
C VAL A 212 14.78 37.32 -10.03
N TYR A 213 14.18 36.19 -10.42
CA TYR A 213 14.82 35.11 -11.15
C TYR A 213 14.03 34.82 -12.43
N PRO A 214 14.32 35.52 -13.55
CA PRO A 214 13.55 35.39 -14.80
C PRO A 214 13.44 33.95 -15.32
N GLN A 215 14.48 33.14 -15.10
CA GLN A 215 14.56 31.74 -15.54
C GLN A 215 14.07 30.74 -14.47
N VAL A 216 13.28 31.18 -13.48
CA VAL A 216 12.85 30.31 -12.37
C VAL A 216 12.06 29.10 -12.88
N LYS A 217 11.21 29.25 -13.90
CA LYS A 217 10.38 28.15 -14.40
C LYS A 217 11.23 27.03 -14.98
N GLU A 218 12.24 27.39 -15.77
CA GLU A 218 13.20 26.47 -16.39
C GLU A 218 14.10 25.83 -15.34
N ASN A 219 14.60 26.63 -14.39
CA ASN A 219 15.43 26.15 -13.29
C ASN A 219 14.69 25.12 -12.42
N LEU A 220 13.40 25.35 -12.15
CA LEU A 220 12.57 24.37 -11.41
C LEU A 220 12.41 23.07 -12.22
N GLN A 221 12.17 23.14 -13.54
CA GLN A 221 12.09 21.96 -14.39
C GLN A 221 13.39 21.16 -14.41
N ASP A 222 14.54 21.83 -14.52
CA ASP A 222 15.83 21.16 -14.51
C ASP A 222 16.16 20.55 -13.15
N ASN A 223 15.74 21.19 -12.05
CA ASN A 223 15.82 20.60 -10.72
C ASN A 223 14.94 19.35 -10.60
N ILE A 224 13.71 19.35 -11.15
CA ILE A 224 12.86 18.15 -11.16
C ILE A 224 13.54 17.00 -11.89
N LYS A 225 14.16 17.24 -13.06
CA LYS A 225 14.93 16.23 -13.79
C LYS A 225 16.08 15.67 -12.95
N ARG A 226 16.85 16.55 -12.29
CA ARG A 226 17.97 16.17 -11.41
C ARG A 226 17.50 15.35 -10.23
N PHE A 227 16.45 15.79 -9.53
CA PHE A 227 15.87 15.07 -8.40
C PHE A 227 15.31 13.72 -8.80
N THR A 228 14.66 13.62 -9.97
CA THR A 228 14.16 12.34 -10.50
C THR A 228 15.30 11.36 -10.78
N ALA A 229 16.42 11.84 -11.34
CA ALA A 229 17.60 11.01 -11.58
C ALA A 229 18.25 10.55 -10.26
N ILE A 230 18.37 11.44 -9.27
CA ILE A 230 18.89 11.12 -7.94
C ILE A 230 17.99 10.11 -7.23
N GLU A 231 16.67 10.31 -7.26
CA GLU A 231 15.68 9.41 -6.66
C GLU A 231 15.81 7.99 -7.22
N LYS A 232 16.08 7.84 -8.53
CA LYS A 232 16.29 6.52 -9.15
C LYS A 232 17.53 5.82 -8.58
N LEU A 233 18.64 6.54 -8.41
CA LEU A 233 19.86 6.00 -7.81
C LEU A 233 19.63 5.65 -6.33
N TYR A 234 19.03 6.58 -5.59
CA TYR A 234 18.66 6.41 -4.18
C TYR A 234 17.81 5.16 -3.98
N ARG A 235 16.72 4.99 -4.73
CA ARG A 235 15.84 3.81 -4.67
C ARG A 235 16.60 2.52 -4.98
N SER A 236 17.43 2.52 -6.01
CA SER A 236 18.22 1.34 -6.37
C SER A 236 19.14 0.91 -5.23
N SER A 237 19.83 1.86 -4.59
CA SER A 237 20.68 1.60 -3.42
C SER A 237 19.87 1.13 -2.21
N VAL A 238 18.75 1.79 -1.91
CA VAL A 238 17.86 1.40 -0.80
C VAL A 238 17.32 -0.01 -0.99
N ASP A 239 16.86 -0.37 -2.19
CA ASP A 239 16.34 -1.70 -2.48
C ASP A 239 17.39 -2.79 -2.32
N GLU A 240 18.64 -2.53 -2.72
CA GLU A 240 19.75 -3.45 -2.50
C GLU A 240 20.02 -3.66 -1.00
N LEU A 241 20.02 -2.57 -0.22
CA LEU A 241 20.19 -2.64 1.23
C LEU A 241 19.02 -3.37 1.92
N LYS A 242 17.79 -3.12 1.48
CA LYS A 242 16.59 -3.82 1.98
C LYS A 242 16.68 -5.31 1.74
N LYS A 243 17.11 -5.74 0.54
CA LYS A 243 17.34 -7.17 0.24
C LYS A 243 18.40 -7.81 1.15
N LYS A 244 19.45 -7.08 1.50
CA LYS A 244 20.51 -7.57 2.40
C LYS A 244 20.06 -7.64 3.87
N LEU A 245 19.27 -6.66 4.32
CA LEU A 245 18.91 -6.49 5.73
C LEU A 245 17.62 -7.19 6.14
N CYS A 246 16.63 -7.24 5.25
CA CYS A 246 15.29 -7.73 5.57
C CYS A 246 15.16 -9.22 5.22
N ARG A 247 14.87 -10.04 6.23
CA ARG A 247 14.63 -11.48 6.08
C ARG A 247 13.15 -11.77 6.28
N LEU A 248 12.47 -12.20 5.22
CA LEU A 248 11.07 -12.59 5.29
C LEU A 248 10.92 -13.97 5.92
N LYS A 249 9.96 -14.11 6.84
CA LYS A 249 9.57 -15.38 7.44
C LYS A 249 8.05 -15.37 7.65
N GLY A 250 7.30 -15.96 6.72
CA GLY A 250 5.85 -15.82 6.68
C GLY A 250 5.44 -14.34 6.53
N ASN A 251 4.52 -13.87 7.37
CA ASN A 251 4.07 -12.47 7.39
C ASN A 251 4.97 -11.55 8.26
N GLU A 252 6.15 -12.02 8.67
CA GLU A 252 7.07 -11.24 9.49
C GLU A 252 8.33 -10.85 8.70
N THR A 253 8.77 -9.60 8.91
CA THR A 253 10.06 -9.12 8.41
C THR A 253 11.05 -9.02 9.58
N HIS A 254 12.14 -9.79 9.49
CA HIS A 254 13.19 -9.84 10.50
C HIS A 254 14.41 -9.04 10.05
N ILE A 255 14.88 -8.12 10.89
CA ILE A 255 16.00 -7.24 10.57
C ILE A 255 17.05 -7.29 11.69
N PRO A 256 18.34 -7.57 11.40
CA PRO A 256 19.37 -7.58 12.42
C PRO A 256 19.61 -6.16 12.96
N VAL A 257 19.41 -5.96 14.27
CA VAL A 257 19.51 -4.65 14.94
C VAL A 257 20.89 -4.03 14.73
N LYS A 258 21.95 -4.80 14.98
CA LYS A 258 23.34 -4.29 14.88
C LYS A 258 23.70 -3.88 13.45
N GLN A 259 23.24 -4.63 12.44
CA GLN A 259 23.54 -4.31 11.04
C GLN A 259 22.79 -3.05 10.62
N LEU A 260 21.47 -2.97 10.88
CA LEU A 260 20.67 -1.80 10.53
C LEU A 260 21.19 -0.52 11.22
N MET A 261 21.45 -0.57 12.53
CA MET A 261 21.97 0.58 13.27
C MET A 261 23.40 0.95 12.84
N GLY A 262 24.18 -0.01 12.33
CA GLY A 262 25.53 0.23 11.81
C GLY A 262 25.57 1.12 10.57
N TYR A 263 24.49 1.21 9.79
CA TYR A 263 24.38 2.15 8.67
C TYR A 263 24.22 3.60 9.11
N ASN A 264 23.79 3.84 10.37
CA ASN A 264 23.57 5.16 10.95
C ASN A 264 22.82 6.13 10.02
N ASN A 265 21.75 5.65 9.38
CA ASN A 265 21.02 6.39 8.37
C ASN A 265 19.50 6.30 8.65
N SER A 266 18.91 7.42 9.07
CA SER A 266 17.48 7.53 9.38
C SER A 266 16.59 7.32 8.14
N ALA A 267 17.02 7.79 6.97
CA ALA A 267 16.28 7.59 5.72
C ALA A 267 16.16 6.09 5.39
N LEU A 268 17.24 5.31 5.54
CA LEU A 268 17.18 3.86 5.35
C LEU A 268 16.18 3.19 6.31
N ILE A 269 16.16 3.62 7.57
CA ILE A 269 15.19 3.11 8.56
C ILE A 269 13.77 3.44 8.11
N TYR A 270 13.52 4.69 7.71
CA TYR A 270 12.23 5.14 7.21
C TYR A 270 11.76 4.31 6.00
N GLU A 271 12.61 4.11 5.00
CA GLU A 271 12.28 3.33 3.79
C GLU A 271 11.97 1.85 4.07
N ILE A 272 12.51 1.31 5.18
CA ILE A 272 12.20 -0.05 5.62
C ILE A 272 10.82 -0.11 6.28
N ILE A 273 10.47 0.88 7.10
CA ILE A 273 9.26 0.83 7.94
C ILE A 273 8.03 1.48 7.30
N SER A 274 8.22 2.45 6.39
CA SER A 274 7.12 3.20 5.76
C SER A 274 6.12 2.32 4.99
N PRO A 275 6.52 1.21 4.31
CA PRO A 275 5.55 0.32 3.67
C PRO A 275 4.58 -0.36 4.65
N PHE A 276 4.92 -0.42 5.95
CA PHE A 276 4.08 -0.97 7.01
C PHE A 276 3.22 0.10 7.71
N GLY A 277 3.19 1.32 7.16
CA GLY A 277 2.38 2.44 7.64
C GLY A 277 3.03 3.25 8.76
N PHE A 278 4.32 3.08 9.04
CA PHE A 278 5.05 3.94 9.98
C PHE A 278 5.44 5.27 9.29
N ASN A 279 5.48 6.35 10.06
CA ASN A 279 5.86 7.68 9.63
C ASN A 279 7.24 8.09 10.22
N GLU A 280 7.73 9.26 9.83
CA GLU A 280 9.05 9.79 10.24
C GLU A 280 9.23 9.86 11.76
N LYS A 281 8.17 10.15 12.54
CA LYS A 281 8.27 10.19 14.00
C LYS A 281 8.63 8.84 14.61
N GLN A 282 8.21 7.73 13.99
CA GLN A 282 8.54 6.38 14.47
C GLN A 282 9.96 5.94 14.13
N VAL A 283 10.70 6.67 13.29
CA VAL A 283 12.12 6.41 13.05
C VAL A 283 12.91 6.61 14.35
N ASP A 284 12.69 7.75 15.02
CA ASP A 284 13.32 8.06 16.31
C ASP A 284 12.94 7.05 17.40
N GLU A 285 11.67 6.62 17.41
CA GLU A 285 11.20 5.59 18.33
C GLU A 285 11.88 4.24 18.07
N MET A 286 12.09 3.86 16.81
CA MET A 286 12.80 2.63 16.45
C MET A 286 14.28 2.69 16.84
N ILE A 287 14.92 3.84 16.69
CA ILE A 287 16.31 4.06 17.15
C ILE A 287 16.38 3.89 18.67
N LYS A 288 15.46 4.51 19.44
CA LYS A 288 15.35 4.31 20.90
C LYS A 288 15.03 2.86 21.27
N LEU A 289 14.25 2.17 20.44
CA LEU A 289 13.90 0.76 20.64
C LEU A 289 15.14 -0.16 20.51
N ALA A 290 16.15 0.22 19.72
CA ALA A 290 17.38 -0.56 19.53
C ALA A 290 18.14 -0.83 20.84
N THR A 291 18.16 0.15 21.75
CA THR A 291 18.85 0.08 23.05
C THR A 291 17.97 -0.49 24.17
N SER A 292 16.70 -0.77 23.87
CA SER A 292 15.74 -1.24 24.87
C SER A 292 15.83 -2.75 25.17
N GLN A 293 15.21 -3.15 26.27
CA GLN A 293 15.06 -4.56 26.65
C GLN A 293 14.23 -5.33 25.61
N SER A 294 14.58 -6.60 25.41
CA SER A 294 13.85 -7.51 24.52
C SER A 294 12.38 -7.63 24.96
N GLY A 295 11.46 -7.48 24.01
CA GLY A 295 10.01 -7.55 24.20
C GLY A 295 9.30 -6.20 24.10
N LYS A 296 10.03 -5.07 24.14
CA LYS A 296 9.45 -3.75 23.81
C LYS A 296 9.09 -3.66 22.33
N TYR A 297 8.13 -2.81 22.02
CA TYR A 297 7.58 -2.66 20.68
C TYR A 297 7.00 -1.26 20.46
N ILE A 298 6.80 -0.91 19.20
CA ILE A 298 6.08 0.30 18.75
C ILE A 298 5.03 -0.08 17.71
N HIS A 299 3.97 0.71 17.60
CA HIS A 299 2.85 0.49 16.68
C HIS A 299 2.85 1.50 15.54
N SER A 300 2.37 1.09 14.37
CA SER A 300 2.02 2.05 13.33
C SER A 300 0.78 2.86 13.77
N PRO A 301 0.59 4.11 13.30
CA PRO A 301 -0.56 4.95 13.66
C PRO A 301 -1.93 4.28 13.42
N GLY A 302 -2.06 3.48 12.37
CA GLY A 302 -3.26 2.71 12.06
C GLY A 302 -3.39 1.39 12.85
N ASN A 303 -2.44 1.09 13.73
CA ASN A 303 -2.36 -0.11 14.56
C ASN A 303 -2.41 -1.44 13.79
N ASN A 304 -2.13 -1.43 12.49
CA ASN A 304 -2.13 -2.63 11.64
C ASN A 304 -0.83 -3.43 11.76
N TYR A 305 0.27 -2.75 12.10
CA TYR A 305 1.59 -3.34 12.23
C TYR A 305 2.30 -2.88 13.51
N ARG A 306 3.28 -3.66 13.93
CA ARG A 306 4.17 -3.35 15.06
C ARG A 306 5.60 -3.78 14.77
N ILE A 307 6.55 -3.06 15.37
CA ILE A 307 7.97 -3.40 15.36
C ILE A 307 8.37 -3.84 16.75
N ILE A 308 8.84 -5.08 16.90
CA ILE A 308 9.22 -5.67 18.19
C ILE A 308 10.74 -5.79 18.26
N LYS A 309 11.32 -5.39 19.39
CA LYS A 309 12.71 -5.73 19.73
C LYS A 309 12.77 -7.13 20.29
N HIS A 310 13.39 -8.07 19.58
CA HIS A 310 13.62 -9.42 20.08
C HIS A 310 15.11 -9.78 20.00
N ARG A 311 15.80 -9.72 21.13
CA ARG A 311 17.25 -9.93 21.23
C ARG A 311 18.03 -9.06 20.22
N HIS A 312 18.65 -9.66 19.22
CA HIS A 312 19.44 -9.01 18.18
C HIS A 312 18.64 -8.64 16.93
N TRP A 313 17.31 -8.81 16.97
CA TRP A 313 16.41 -8.63 15.84
C TRP A 313 15.35 -7.58 16.12
N PHE A 314 15.03 -6.80 15.10
CA PHE A 314 13.72 -6.19 14.96
C PHE A 314 12.82 -7.14 14.18
N ILE A 315 11.58 -7.28 14.64
CA ILE A 315 10.55 -8.10 13.99
C ILE A 315 9.38 -7.18 13.68
N ILE A 316 9.16 -6.91 12.39
CA ILE A 316 7.96 -6.23 11.91
C ILE A 316 6.90 -7.29 11.68
N SER A 317 5.75 -7.15 12.34
CA SER A 317 4.65 -8.12 12.28
C SER A 317 3.30 -7.39 12.24
N PRO A 318 2.27 -7.96 11.60
CA PRO A 318 0.92 -7.46 11.72
C PRO A 318 0.42 -7.56 13.17
N VAL A 319 -0.44 -6.64 13.58
CA VAL A 319 -1.15 -6.74 14.86
C VAL A 319 -2.36 -7.65 14.63
N ILE A 320 -2.31 -8.86 15.17
CA ILE A 320 -3.44 -9.79 15.13
C ILE A 320 -4.36 -9.45 16.31
N ASN A 321 -5.55 -8.91 16.03
CA ASN A 321 -6.62 -8.88 17.02
C ASN A 321 -7.09 -10.32 17.25
N ILE A 322 -7.00 -10.78 18.50
CA ILE A 322 -7.38 -12.12 18.90
C ILE A 322 -8.91 -12.16 18.99
N GLU A 323 -9.58 -12.33 17.85
CA GLU A 323 -10.88 -13.00 17.88
C GLU A 323 -10.63 -14.49 18.11
N SER A 324 -11.33 -15.02 19.09
CA SER A 324 -11.05 -16.30 19.71
C SER A 324 -11.45 -17.47 18.82
N ASP A 325 -10.53 -17.97 18.00
CA ASP A 325 -10.66 -19.31 17.41
C ASP A 325 -10.53 -20.36 18.52
N THR A 326 -11.67 -20.77 19.08
CA THR A 326 -11.76 -21.94 19.96
C THR A 326 -12.43 -23.04 19.16
N ILE A 327 -11.71 -24.13 18.94
CA ILE A 327 -12.19 -25.28 18.19
C ILE A 327 -12.58 -26.37 19.19
N ILE A 328 -13.81 -26.85 19.09
CA ILE A 328 -14.33 -27.96 19.89
C ILE A 328 -14.07 -29.26 19.13
N ILE A 329 -13.40 -30.20 19.77
CA ILE A 329 -13.04 -31.50 19.21
C ILE A 329 -13.87 -32.56 19.93
N GLU A 330 -14.83 -33.15 19.23
CA GLU A 330 -15.63 -34.26 19.73
C GLU A 330 -14.88 -35.60 19.60
N GLU A 331 -15.27 -36.58 20.41
CA GLU A 331 -14.57 -37.88 20.48
C GLU A 331 -14.57 -38.66 19.15
N ALA A 332 -15.60 -38.47 18.33
CA ALA A 332 -15.71 -39.13 17.02
C ALA A 332 -14.78 -38.53 15.95
N VAL A 333 -14.17 -37.38 16.21
CA VAL A 333 -13.36 -36.66 15.22
C VAL A 333 -11.96 -37.25 15.15
N LYS A 334 -11.55 -37.65 13.95
CA LYS A 334 -10.22 -38.23 13.69
C LYS A 334 -9.21 -37.23 13.14
N GLU A 335 -9.66 -36.12 12.57
CA GLU A 335 -8.81 -35.15 11.90
C GLU A 335 -9.44 -33.76 11.92
N ILE A 336 -8.64 -32.73 12.20
CA ILE A 336 -9.08 -31.34 12.32
C ILE A 336 -8.04 -30.42 11.68
N SER A 337 -8.50 -29.55 10.78
CA SER A 337 -7.67 -28.47 10.23
C SER A 337 -7.84 -27.20 11.07
N PHE A 338 -6.73 -26.51 11.36
CA PHE A 338 -6.70 -25.23 12.05
C PHE A 338 -5.49 -24.40 11.61
N ALA A 339 -5.35 -23.18 12.16
CA ALA A 339 -4.36 -22.21 11.69
C ALA A 339 -2.88 -22.66 11.72
N LEU A 340 -2.50 -23.72 12.45
CA LEU A 340 -1.13 -24.26 12.41
C LEU A 340 -0.97 -25.46 11.44
N GLY A 341 -2.07 -26.02 10.93
CA GLY A 341 -2.07 -27.22 10.09
C GLY A 341 -3.13 -28.22 10.53
N ILE A 342 -2.86 -29.50 10.31
CA ILE A 342 -3.82 -30.57 10.54
C ILE A 342 -3.44 -31.40 11.77
N LEU A 343 -4.41 -31.59 12.66
CA LEU A 343 -4.29 -32.38 13.88
C LEU A 343 -5.03 -33.71 13.69
N LYS A 344 -4.29 -34.82 13.66
CA LYS A 344 -4.84 -36.18 13.60
C LYS A 344 -4.94 -36.79 14.98
N LEU A 345 -6.06 -37.45 15.27
CA LEU A 345 -6.37 -38.14 16.53
C LEU A 345 -6.47 -39.64 16.26
N GLU A 346 -5.70 -40.43 17.01
CA GLU A 346 -5.68 -41.89 16.90
C GLU A 346 -5.74 -42.52 18.29
N LYS A 347 -6.64 -43.49 18.50
CA LYS A 347 -6.63 -44.34 19.69
C LYS A 347 -5.85 -45.61 19.39
N THR A 348 -4.85 -45.92 20.20
CA THR A 348 -4.01 -47.10 20.03
C THR A 348 -3.70 -47.76 21.37
N THR A 349 -3.43 -49.07 21.36
CA THR A 349 -2.92 -49.82 22.51
C THR A 349 -1.39 -49.84 22.56
N ASN A 350 -0.72 -49.32 21.52
CA ASN A 350 0.73 -49.29 21.45
C ASN A 350 1.29 -48.16 22.33
N SER A 351 2.05 -48.53 23.36
CA SER A 351 2.66 -47.62 24.33
C SER A 351 3.97 -46.98 23.86
N GLN A 352 4.44 -47.27 22.64
CA GLN A 352 5.67 -46.66 22.11
C GLN A 352 5.51 -45.14 21.97
N LEU A 353 6.26 -44.41 22.79
CA LEU A 353 6.34 -42.96 22.80
C LEU A 353 7.14 -42.48 21.58
N GLN A 354 6.50 -41.74 20.68
CA GLN A 354 7.22 -40.99 19.65
C GLN A 354 7.77 -39.70 20.25
N ASN A 355 9.08 -39.48 20.13
CA ASN A 355 9.80 -38.37 20.76
C ASN A 355 9.80 -37.11 19.88
N LEU A 356 8.65 -36.77 19.28
CA LEU A 356 8.50 -35.60 18.40
C LEU A 356 7.66 -34.53 19.10
N LYS A 357 8.11 -33.27 19.06
CA LYS A 357 7.37 -32.12 19.63
C LYS A 357 5.99 -31.92 19.00
N SER A 358 5.85 -32.28 17.72
CA SER A 358 4.61 -32.25 16.94
C SER A 358 3.66 -33.40 17.25
N SER A 359 4.06 -34.36 18.09
CA SER A 359 3.21 -35.47 18.54
C SER A 359 3.02 -35.43 20.06
N ALA A 360 1.83 -35.79 20.52
CA ALA A 360 1.52 -35.93 21.94
C ALA A 360 0.76 -37.23 22.17
N SER A 361 1.11 -37.95 23.24
CA SER A 361 0.44 -39.19 23.64
C SER A 361 -0.08 -39.06 25.07
N PHE A 362 -1.35 -39.37 25.26
CA PHE A 362 -2.06 -39.23 26.52
C PHE A 362 -2.64 -40.57 26.99
N ASP A 363 -2.73 -40.76 28.30
CA ASP A 363 -3.57 -41.83 28.86
C ASP A 363 -5.04 -41.52 28.56
N SER A 364 -5.66 -42.35 27.70
CA SER A 364 -7.01 -42.10 27.20
C SER A 364 -8.05 -42.04 28.32
N LYS A 365 -7.83 -42.75 29.44
CA LYS A 365 -8.76 -42.73 30.59
C LYS A 365 -8.79 -41.40 31.33
N LYS A 366 -7.72 -40.60 31.21
CA LYS A 366 -7.60 -39.30 31.88
C LYS A 366 -8.14 -38.15 31.02
N ILE A 367 -8.33 -38.39 29.74
CA ILE A 367 -8.88 -37.42 28.79
C ILE A 367 -10.40 -37.48 28.85
N LYS A 368 -11.03 -36.30 28.92
CA LYS A 368 -12.47 -36.12 28.79
C LYS A 368 -12.75 -35.24 27.59
N PHE A 369 -13.63 -35.71 26.73
CA PHE A 369 -14.17 -34.95 25.60
C PHE A 369 -15.38 -34.11 26.04
N PRO A 370 -15.70 -33.02 25.31
CA PRO A 370 -14.95 -32.50 24.16
C PRO A 370 -13.61 -31.87 24.57
N LEU A 371 -12.62 -31.97 23.68
CA LEU A 371 -11.36 -31.24 23.84
C LEU A 371 -11.52 -29.84 23.24
N LEU A 372 -10.90 -28.84 23.88
CA LEU A 372 -10.89 -27.47 23.39
C LEU A 372 -9.50 -27.11 22.89
N LEU A 373 -9.37 -26.84 21.59
CA LEU A 373 -8.16 -26.32 20.99
C LEU A 373 -8.31 -24.80 20.84
N ARG A 374 -7.50 -24.03 21.57
CA ARG A 374 -7.59 -22.57 21.62
C ARG A 374 -6.22 -21.91 21.72
N LYS A 375 -6.15 -20.61 21.48
CA LYS A 375 -4.99 -19.79 21.86
C LYS A 375 -4.83 -19.76 23.39
N TRP A 376 -3.58 -19.70 23.85
CA TRP A 376 -3.31 -19.52 25.27
C TRP A 376 -3.79 -18.14 25.77
N LYS A 377 -4.11 -18.05 27.05
CA LYS A 377 -4.59 -16.83 27.71
C LYS A 377 -3.73 -16.49 28.92
N THR A 378 -3.65 -15.20 29.26
CA THR A 378 -2.96 -14.75 30.47
C THR A 378 -3.55 -15.41 31.70
N GLY A 379 -2.70 -16.04 32.52
CA GLY A 379 -3.12 -16.82 33.70
C GLY A 379 -3.07 -18.33 33.49
N ASP A 380 -3.06 -18.80 32.25
CA ASP A 380 -2.95 -20.23 31.92
C ASP A 380 -1.69 -20.87 32.55
N TYR A 381 -1.85 -22.11 33.00
CA TYR A 381 -0.80 -22.90 33.62
C TYR A 381 -0.96 -24.38 33.30
N PHE A 382 0.14 -25.12 33.41
CA PHE A 382 0.15 -26.57 33.29
C PHE A 382 1.29 -27.17 34.13
N TYR A 383 1.42 -28.49 34.15
CA TYR A 383 2.50 -29.22 34.79
C TYR A 383 3.38 -29.83 33.70
N PRO A 384 4.46 -29.17 33.25
CA PRO A 384 5.24 -29.67 32.12
C PRO A 384 5.76 -31.08 32.38
N LEU A 385 5.70 -31.97 31.38
CA LEU A 385 6.25 -33.33 31.46
C LEU A 385 7.66 -33.34 32.10
N GLY A 386 7.85 -34.17 33.11
CA GLY A 386 9.09 -34.29 33.88
C GLY A 386 9.25 -33.27 35.03
N MET A 387 8.30 -32.36 35.22
CA MET A 387 8.33 -31.36 36.31
C MET A 387 7.19 -31.60 37.31
N LYS A 388 7.52 -31.67 38.61
CA LYS A 388 6.53 -31.89 39.69
C LYS A 388 5.74 -30.64 40.09
N LYS A 389 6.14 -29.44 39.65
CA LYS A 389 5.54 -28.16 40.04
C LYS A 389 4.75 -27.53 38.90
N LYS A 390 3.64 -26.87 39.25
CA LYS A 390 2.85 -26.02 38.36
C LYS A 390 3.71 -24.90 37.76
N LYS A 391 3.52 -24.62 36.46
CA LYS A 391 4.21 -23.56 35.74
C LYS A 391 3.22 -22.72 34.92
N LYS A 392 3.30 -21.40 35.05
CA LYS A 392 2.55 -20.46 34.20
C LYS A 392 3.06 -20.56 32.76
N LEU A 393 2.16 -20.57 31.77
CA LEU A 393 2.55 -20.69 30.35
C LEU A 393 3.46 -19.57 29.89
N ASN A 394 3.20 -18.32 30.30
CA ASN A 394 4.09 -17.21 29.96
C ASN A 394 5.54 -17.45 30.42
N ARG A 395 5.73 -18.02 31.62
CA ARG A 395 7.09 -18.36 32.11
C ARG A 395 7.69 -19.53 31.32
N PHE A 396 6.89 -20.53 30.99
CA PHE A 396 7.32 -21.63 30.12
C PHE A 396 7.80 -21.12 28.75
N PHE A 397 7.08 -20.19 28.11
CA PHE A 397 7.47 -19.62 26.83
C PHE A 397 8.72 -18.75 26.90
N ILE A 398 8.94 -18.02 28.01
CA ILE A 398 10.20 -17.30 28.26
C ILE A 398 11.37 -18.29 28.28
N ASP A 399 11.24 -19.40 29.00
CA ASP A 399 12.30 -20.41 29.09
C ASP A 399 12.53 -21.13 27.75
N GLN A 400 11.47 -21.31 26.94
CA GLN A 400 11.55 -21.79 25.56
C GLN A 400 12.06 -20.74 24.56
N LYS A 401 12.41 -19.54 25.03
CA LYS A 401 13.00 -18.49 24.22
C LYS A 401 12.09 -17.99 23.08
N LEU A 402 10.76 -18.12 23.25
CA LEU A 402 9.78 -17.69 22.25
C LEU A 402 9.64 -16.17 22.18
N SER A 403 9.53 -15.66 20.96
CA SER A 403 9.20 -14.28 20.64
C SER A 403 7.78 -13.94 21.09
N ARG A 404 7.43 -12.65 21.09
CA ARG A 404 6.07 -12.23 21.45
C ARG A 404 5.03 -12.76 20.45
N THR A 405 5.31 -12.70 19.15
CA THR A 405 4.41 -13.23 18.13
C THR A 405 4.25 -14.75 18.25
N GLU A 406 5.33 -15.48 18.52
CA GLU A 406 5.29 -16.93 18.74
C GLU A 406 4.41 -17.28 19.96
N LYS A 407 4.48 -16.49 21.03
CA LYS A 407 3.57 -16.64 22.17
C LYS A 407 2.13 -16.38 21.77
N GLU A 408 1.83 -15.24 21.18
CA GLU A 408 0.46 -14.90 20.75
C GLU A 408 -0.12 -15.95 19.81
N ASN A 409 0.73 -16.61 19.01
CA ASN A 409 0.33 -17.68 18.13
C ASN A 409 0.28 -19.08 18.75
N ALA A 410 0.73 -19.26 19.99
CA ALA A 410 0.77 -20.55 20.65
C ALA A 410 -0.63 -21.09 20.95
N TRP A 411 -0.84 -22.35 20.58
CA TRP A 411 -2.08 -23.09 20.82
C TRP A 411 -1.94 -24.02 22.01
N VAL A 412 -3.05 -24.19 22.73
CA VAL A 412 -3.18 -25.12 23.85
C VAL A 412 -4.37 -26.02 23.60
N LEU A 413 -4.20 -27.30 23.95
CA LEU A 413 -5.27 -28.27 24.01
C LEU A 413 -5.71 -28.42 25.45
N GLU A 414 -7.01 -28.33 25.68
CA GLU A 414 -7.64 -28.35 26.99
C GLU A 414 -8.66 -29.50 27.08
N SER A 415 -8.63 -30.22 28.19
CA SER A 415 -9.60 -31.27 28.54
C SER A 415 -10.18 -30.96 29.91
N ASN A 416 -11.49 -30.77 29.99
CA ASN A 416 -12.20 -30.44 31.24
C ASN A 416 -11.53 -29.30 32.03
N GLN A 417 -11.38 -28.13 31.39
CA GLN A 417 -10.80 -26.91 31.97
C GLN A 417 -9.32 -27.02 32.38
N ARG A 418 -8.62 -28.04 31.91
CA ARG A 418 -7.20 -28.28 32.20
C ARG A 418 -6.42 -28.44 30.91
N ILE A 419 -5.33 -27.68 30.80
CA ILE A 419 -4.41 -27.78 29.67
C ILE A 419 -3.70 -29.13 29.73
N VAL A 420 -3.84 -29.91 28.65
CA VAL A 420 -3.22 -31.23 28.49
C VAL A 420 -1.98 -31.15 27.60
N TRP A 421 -1.93 -30.19 26.68
CA TRP A 421 -0.81 -30.01 25.75
C TRP A 421 -0.63 -28.57 25.33
N VAL A 422 0.59 -28.09 25.40
CA VAL A 422 1.03 -26.90 24.68
C VAL A 422 1.47 -27.38 23.31
N VAL A 423 0.62 -27.13 22.31
CA VAL A 423 0.73 -27.71 20.96
C VAL A 423 2.11 -27.41 20.37
N ASN A 424 2.75 -28.42 19.76
CA ASN A 424 4.11 -28.35 19.22
C ASN A 424 5.22 -28.03 20.25
N HIS A 425 4.93 -28.12 21.56
CA HIS A 425 5.91 -27.83 22.61
C HIS A 425 6.03 -28.95 23.65
N ARG A 426 5.03 -29.12 24.53
CA ARG A 426 5.16 -30.04 25.67
C ARG A 426 3.80 -30.43 26.26
N ILE A 427 3.65 -31.69 26.62
CA ILE A 427 2.45 -32.23 27.30
C ILE A 427 2.46 -31.93 28.81
N ASP A 428 1.28 -32.00 29.42
CA ASP A 428 1.10 -31.96 30.87
C ASP A 428 1.37 -33.35 31.49
N ASP A 429 2.24 -33.39 32.51
CA ASP A 429 2.74 -34.60 33.18
C ASP A 429 1.61 -35.46 33.76
N ARG A 430 0.48 -34.86 34.15
CA ARG A 430 -0.65 -35.59 34.74
C ARG A 430 -1.30 -36.55 33.75
N TYR A 431 -1.21 -36.24 32.46
CA TYR A 431 -1.83 -36.99 31.36
C TYR A 431 -0.86 -37.94 30.64
N LYS A 432 0.38 -38.06 31.13
CA LYS A 432 1.40 -38.92 30.53
C LYS A 432 0.97 -40.40 30.50
N VAL A 433 1.45 -41.10 29.49
CA VAL A 433 1.41 -42.56 29.38
C VAL A 433 2.35 -43.16 30.44
N THR A 434 1.91 -44.24 31.08
CA THR A 434 2.68 -45.02 32.07
C THR A 434 2.55 -46.50 31.75
N ASP A 435 3.33 -47.36 32.42
CA ASP A 435 3.23 -48.83 32.24
C ASP A 435 1.83 -49.40 32.56
N LYS A 436 1.00 -48.64 33.29
CA LYS A 436 -0.38 -49.01 33.64
C LYS A 436 -1.42 -48.55 32.61
N THR A 437 -1.01 -47.78 31.61
CA THR A 437 -1.91 -47.21 30.60
C THR A 437 -2.29 -48.29 29.59
N LYS A 438 -3.59 -48.61 29.50
CA LYS A 438 -4.12 -49.65 28.60
C LYS A 438 -4.50 -49.12 27.22
N GLU A 439 -4.90 -47.86 27.15
CA GLU A 439 -5.33 -47.19 25.91
C GLU A 439 -4.69 -45.81 25.85
N VAL A 440 -4.11 -45.48 24.70
CA VAL A 440 -3.40 -44.23 24.44
C VAL A 440 -4.16 -43.44 23.39
N LEU A 441 -4.43 -42.16 23.69
CA LEU A 441 -4.86 -41.20 22.69
C LEU A 441 -3.63 -40.48 22.15
N ARG A 442 -3.33 -40.66 20.86
CA ARG A 442 -2.23 -40.02 20.15
C ARG A 442 -2.76 -38.87 19.31
N LEU A 443 -2.09 -37.74 19.40
CA LEU A 443 -2.35 -36.55 18.61
C LEU A 443 -1.09 -36.19 17.82
N GLN A 444 -1.24 -35.97 16.52
CA GLN A 444 -0.14 -35.62 15.63
C GLN A 444 -0.48 -34.37 14.82
N LEU A 445 0.37 -33.35 14.94
CA LEU A 445 0.31 -32.12 14.16
C LEU A 445 1.18 -32.26 12.90
N THR A 446 0.56 -32.02 11.75
CA THR A 446 1.25 -31.79 10.48
C THR A 446 1.07 -30.31 10.12
N PHE A 447 2.16 -29.58 9.88
CA PHE A 447 2.08 -28.16 9.53
C PHE A 447 1.45 -27.98 8.15
N ALA A 448 0.64 -26.94 7.98
CA ALA A 448 0.25 -26.49 6.64
C ALA A 448 1.50 -25.97 5.91
N GLU A 449 1.63 -26.29 4.62
CA GLU A 449 2.71 -25.80 3.75
C GLU A 449 2.65 -24.29 3.51
#